data_AF-A0A1Q4A3S4-F1
#
_entry.id   AF-A0A1Q4A3S4-F1
#
_cell.length_a   1.000
_cell.length_b   1.000
_cell.length_c   1.000
_cell.angle_alpha   90.00
_cell.angle_beta   90.00
_cell.angle_gamma   90.00
#
_symmetry.space_group_name_H-M   'P 1'
#
loop_
_entity.id
_entity.type
_entity.pdbx_description
1 polymer ?
#
loop_
_entity_poly.entity_id
_entity_poly.type
_entity_poly.pdbx_seq_one_letter_code
_entity_poly.pdbx_strand_id
1 'polypeptide(L)'
;MSSRDEIGVRRRASLEVLRAEAGDELATVVFERLRAGEDPWDFMQELPTVDELVVLTLRAELIRADNDRRPSTEVDYRMLRQIALAYPALSTTVWALLDTERTRRRTA
;
A
#
# COMPACT_ATOMS: atom_id res chain seq x y z
N MET A 1 26.06 -17.11 4.76
CA MET A 1 24.69 -17.20 4.19
C MET A 1 23.95 -15.93 4.56
N SER A 2 23.29 -15.31 3.59
CA SER A 2 23.07 -13.87 3.45
C SER A 2 22.04 -13.28 4.43
N SER A 3 22.38 -12.19 5.14
CA SER A 3 21.49 -11.35 5.99
C SER A 3 20.34 -10.65 5.24
N ARG A 4 20.00 -11.04 4.00
CA ARG A 4 18.93 -10.42 3.21
C ARG A 4 17.51 -10.86 3.60
N ASP A 5 17.37 -11.89 4.44
CA ASP A 5 16.05 -12.43 4.83
C ASP A 5 15.39 -11.70 6.01
N GLU A 6 16.06 -10.74 6.67
CA GLU A 6 15.47 -10.02 7.81
C GLU A 6 14.64 -8.78 7.44
N ILE A 7 14.59 -8.41 6.16
CA ILE A 7 13.73 -7.30 5.68
C ILE A 7 12.32 -7.85 5.42
N GLY A 8 11.69 -8.36 6.47
CA GLY A 8 10.27 -8.71 6.48
C GLY A 8 9.46 -7.59 7.12
N VAL A 9 8.16 -7.55 6.84
CA VAL A 9 7.22 -6.65 7.54
C VAL A 9 7.21 -7.01 9.03
N ARG A 10 7.94 -6.25 9.85
CA ARG A 10 7.79 -6.33 11.31
C ARG A 10 6.52 -5.58 11.68
N ARG A 11 5.62 -6.23 12.45
CA ARG A 11 4.42 -5.58 13.00
C ARG A 11 4.82 -4.51 14.01
N ARG A 12 5.08 -3.29 13.53
CA ARG A 12 5.48 -2.16 14.38
C ARG A 12 4.28 -1.51 15.09
N ALA A 13 3.07 -1.71 14.57
CA ALA A 13 1.82 -1.20 15.12
C ALA A 13 0.69 -2.23 14.94
N SER A 14 -0.44 -2.04 15.65
CA SER A 14 -1.65 -2.81 15.40
C SER A 14 -2.31 -2.37 14.09
N LEU A 15 -3.09 -3.26 13.47
CA LEU A 15 -3.81 -2.91 12.24
C LEU A 15 -4.83 -1.77 12.46
N GLU A 16 -5.44 -1.69 13.64
CA GLU A 16 -6.38 -0.61 13.97
C GLU A 16 -5.69 0.75 13.99
N VAL A 17 -4.47 0.84 14.52
CA VAL A 17 -3.67 2.07 14.49
C VAL A 17 -3.32 2.45 13.05
N LEU A 18 -2.83 1.49 12.25
CA LEU A 18 -2.51 1.74 10.85
C LEU A 18 -3.73 2.22 10.05
N ARG A 19 -4.92 1.67 10.33
CA ARG A 19 -6.17 2.10 9.69
C ARG A 19 -6.59 3.51 10.12
N ALA A 20 -6.40 3.86 11.40
CA ALA A 20 -6.68 5.20 11.88
C ALA A 20 -5.75 6.22 11.20
N GLU A 21 -4.44 5.95 11.17
CA GLU A 21 -3.44 6.80 10.51
C GLU A 21 -3.75 6.98 9.01
N ALA A 22 -4.04 5.88 8.29
CA ALA A 22 -4.41 5.94 6.88
C ALA A 22 -5.74 6.69 6.65
N GLY A 23 -6.70 6.58 7.57
CA GLY A 23 -7.95 7.33 7.53
C GLY A 23 -7.72 8.84 7.66
N ASP A 24 -6.86 9.25 8.59
CA ASP A 24 -6.50 10.66 8.82
C ASP A 24 -5.73 11.23 7.61
N GLU A 25 -4.84 10.43 7.01
CA GLU A 25 -4.10 10.84 5.82
C GLU A 25 -5.02 10.98 4.60
N LEU A 26 -5.95 10.04 4.37
CA LEU A 26 -6.97 10.17 3.32
C LEU A 26 -7.85 11.41 3.53
N ALA A 27 -8.27 11.68 4.77
CA ALA A 27 -9.04 12.88 5.08
C ALA A 27 -8.27 14.15 4.71
N THR A 28 -6.95 14.18 4.99
CA THR A 28 -6.07 15.28 4.61
C THR A 28 -6.04 15.48 3.10
N VAL A 29 -5.86 14.41 2.31
CA VAL A 29 -5.89 14.46 0.85
C VAL A 29 -7.24 14.99 0.32
N VAL A 30 -8.35 14.52 0.89
CA VAL A 30 -9.69 15.01 0.53
C VAL A 30 -9.79 16.51 0.79
N PHE A 31 -9.37 16.99 1.96
CA PHE A 31 -9.42 18.42 2.28
C PHE A 31 -8.55 19.27 1.35
N GLU A 32 -7.38 18.77 0.97
CA GLU A 32 -6.49 19.44 0.02
C GLU A 32 -7.13 19.58 -1.36
N ARG A 33 -7.70 18.50 -1.91
CA ARG A 33 -8.39 18.51 -3.22
C ARG A 33 -9.62 19.42 -3.23
N LEU A 34 -10.42 19.38 -2.15
CA LEU A 34 -11.55 20.30 -1.97
C LEU A 34 -11.09 21.76 -1.95
N ARG A 35 -9.99 22.06 -1.26
CA ARG A 35 -9.42 23.41 -1.19
C ARG A 35 -8.83 23.88 -2.52
N ALA A 36 -8.37 22.94 -3.36
CA ALA A 36 -7.94 23.20 -4.73
C ALA A 36 -9.11 23.45 -5.70
N GLY A 37 -10.36 23.22 -5.26
CA GLY A 37 -11.56 23.40 -6.07
C GLY A 37 -11.89 22.23 -7.00
N GLU A 38 -11.33 21.04 -6.73
CA GLU A 38 -11.67 19.82 -7.46
C GLU A 38 -13.10 19.35 -7.13
N ASP A 39 -13.80 18.76 -8.09
CA ASP A 39 -15.14 18.19 -7.89
C ASP A 39 -15.04 16.86 -7.10
N PRO A 40 -15.65 16.77 -5.90
CA PRO A 40 -15.68 15.52 -5.14
C PRO A 40 -16.23 14.33 -5.93
N TRP A 41 -17.20 14.55 -6.83
CA TRP A 41 -17.77 13.44 -7.59
C TRP A 41 -16.72 12.78 -8.51
N ASP A 42 -15.82 13.59 -9.05
CA ASP A 42 -14.75 13.14 -9.93
C ASP A 42 -13.63 12.47 -9.12
N PHE A 43 -13.09 13.17 -8.12
CA PHE A 43 -11.83 12.73 -7.49
C PHE A 43 -12.01 11.64 -6.43
N MET A 44 -13.19 11.51 -5.83
CA MET A 44 -13.42 10.51 -4.76
C MET A 44 -13.28 9.06 -5.27
N GLN A 45 -13.56 8.81 -6.55
CA GLN A 45 -13.40 7.49 -7.18
C GLN A 45 -11.93 7.10 -7.42
N GLU A 46 -11.02 8.07 -7.36
CA GLU A 46 -9.59 7.85 -7.57
C GLU A 46 -8.86 7.52 -6.27
N LEU A 47 -9.47 7.82 -5.12
CA LEU A 47 -8.84 7.63 -3.82
C LEU A 47 -8.76 6.14 -3.48
N PRO A 48 -7.63 5.67 -2.92
CA PRO A 48 -7.57 4.32 -2.40
C PRO A 48 -8.48 4.20 -1.17
N THR A 49 -8.98 3.00 -0.93
CA THR A 49 -9.59 2.66 0.36
C THR A 49 -8.55 2.71 1.49
N VAL A 50 -9.00 2.77 2.74
CA VAL A 50 -8.11 2.77 3.92
C VAL A 50 -7.17 1.56 3.91
N ASP A 51 -7.70 0.36 3.66
CA ASP A 51 -6.87 -0.85 3.64
C ASP A 51 -5.87 -0.85 2.46
N GLU A 52 -6.24 -0.28 1.31
CA GLU A 52 -5.31 -0.11 0.19
C GLU A 52 -4.20 0.86 0.54
N LEU A 53 -4.52 2.00 1.16
CA LEU A 53 -3.51 2.96 1.60
C LEU A 53 -2.57 2.33 2.63
N VAL A 54 -3.08 1.56 3.61
CA VAL A 54 -2.24 0.83 4.56
C VAL A 54 -1.27 -0.10 3.84
N VAL A 55 -1.74 -0.88 2.86
CA VAL A 55 -0.87 -1.78 2.08
C VAL A 55 0.17 -0.99 1.28
N LEU A 56 -0.21 0.12 0.65
CA LEU A 56 0.68 0.98 -0.13
C LEU A 56 1.76 1.63 0.75
N THR A 57 1.40 2.10 1.93
CA THR A 57 2.35 2.69 2.90
C THR A 57 3.33 1.66 3.44
N LEU A 58 2.85 0.47 3.86
CA LEU A 58 3.72 -0.63 4.29
C LEU A 58 4.67 -1.08 3.16
N ARG A 59 4.17 -1.12 1.92
CA ARG A 59 4.99 -1.43 0.75
C ARG A 59 6.06 -0.36 0.52
N ALA A 60 5.72 0.92 0.66
CA ALA A 60 6.67 2.02 0.55
C ALA A 60 7.78 1.91 1.62
N GLU A 61 7.43 1.53 2.86
CA GLU A 61 8.43 1.28 3.91
C GLU A 61 9.40 0.16 3.56
N LEU A 62 8.93 -0.93 2.95
CA LEU A 62 9.78 -2.03 2.49
C LEU A 62 10.73 -1.57 1.38
N ILE A 63 10.26 -0.76 0.44
CA ILE A 63 11.08 -0.17 -0.64
C ILE A 63 12.16 0.75 -0.04
N ARG A 64 11.79 1.62 0.91
CA ARG A 64 12.73 2.47 1.63
C ARG A 64 13.78 1.65 2.39
N ALA A 65 13.38 0.54 3.01
CA ALA A 65 14.31 -0.38 3.68
C ALA A 65 15.27 -1.08 2.70
N ASP A 66 14.90 -1.23 1.42
CA ASP A 66 15.77 -1.70 0.33
C ASP A 66 16.48 -0.54 -0.42
N ASN A 67 16.78 0.57 0.27
CA ASN A 67 17.49 1.73 -0.26
C ASN A 67 16.80 2.38 -1.46
N ASP A 68 15.47 2.46 -1.44
CA ASP A 68 14.65 3.10 -2.47
C ASP A 68 14.85 2.51 -3.89
N ARG A 69 15.37 1.28 -3.97
CA ARG A 69 15.49 0.58 -5.25
C ARG A 69 14.11 0.25 -5.78
N ARG A 70 13.87 0.57 -7.05
CA ARG A 70 12.66 0.14 -7.74
C ARG A 70 12.58 -1.40 -7.71
N PRO A 71 11.55 -1.99 -7.07
CA PRO A 71 11.47 -3.44 -6.95
C PRO A 71 11.20 -4.08 -8.32
N SER A 72 11.82 -5.23 -8.57
CA SER A 72 11.43 -6.09 -9.67
C SER A 72 10.04 -6.68 -9.39
N THR A 73 9.37 -7.21 -10.42
CA THR A 73 8.05 -7.87 -10.24
C THR A 73 8.06 -8.96 -9.17
N GLU A 74 9.12 -9.75 -9.13
CA GLU A 74 9.24 -10.85 -8.18
C GLU A 74 9.46 -10.34 -6.74
N VAL A 75 10.28 -9.29 -6.59
CA VAL A 75 10.50 -8.63 -5.30
C VAL A 75 9.21 -7.98 -4.81
N ASP A 76 8.49 -7.28 -5.69
CA ASP A 76 7.22 -6.63 -5.38
C ASP A 76 6.15 -7.63 -4.91
N TYR A 77 6.01 -8.74 -5.64
CA TYR A 77 5.14 -9.85 -5.24
C TYR A 77 5.51 -10.40 -3.85
N ARG A 78 6.81 -10.57 -3.58
CA ARG A 78 7.29 -11.03 -2.26
C ARG A 78 6.97 -10.03 -1.15
N MET A 79 7.17 -8.73 -1.38
CA MET A 79 6.83 -7.66 -0.44
C MET A 79 5.34 -7.68 -0.08
N LEU A 80 4.47 -7.70 -1.09
CA LEU A 80 3.02 -7.74 -0.89
C LEU A 80 2.58 -9.02 -0.15
N ARG A 81 3.16 -10.18 -0.49
CA ARG A 81 2.89 -11.43 0.23
C ARG A 81 3.35 -11.38 1.69
N GLN A 82 4.49 -10.75 1.99
CA GLN A 82 4.94 -10.54 3.37
C GLN A 82 3.97 -9.66 4.16
N ILE A 83 3.38 -8.62 3.54
CA ILE A 83 2.34 -7.80 4.17
C ILE A 83 1.11 -8.64 4.52
N ALA A 84 0.60 -9.47 3.59
CA ALA A 84 -0.56 -10.33 3.87
C ALA A 84 -0.29 -11.33 5.02
N LEU A 85 0.91 -11.89 5.09
CA LEU A 85 1.32 -12.78 6.18
C LEU A 85 1.42 -12.03 7.52
N ALA A 86 1.93 -10.80 7.49
CA ALA A 86 2.00 -9.93 8.66
C ALA A 86 0.62 -9.41 9.07
N TYR A 87 -0.31 -9.13 8.16
CA TYR A 87 -1.64 -8.62 8.51
C TYR A 87 -2.70 -9.42 7.76
N PRO A 88 -3.13 -10.58 8.29
CA PRO A 88 -4.04 -11.48 7.57
C PRO A 88 -5.35 -10.83 7.12
N ALA A 89 -5.86 -9.85 7.87
CA ALA A 89 -7.06 -9.10 7.50
C ALA A 89 -6.91 -8.25 6.23
N LEU A 90 -5.68 -7.92 5.80
CA LEU A 90 -5.40 -7.20 4.55
C LEU A 90 -5.23 -8.14 3.34
N SER A 91 -5.35 -9.46 3.51
CA SER A 91 -5.05 -10.43 2.45
C SER A 91 -5.87 -10.18 1.19
N THR A 92 -7.18 -9.94 1.31
CA THR A 92 -8.06 -9.67 0.17
C THR A 92 -7.61 -8.44 -0.60
N THR A 93 -7.28 -7.36 0.10
CA THR A 93 -6.79 -6.10 -0.48
C THR A 93 -5.45 -6.31 -1.20
N VAL A 94 -4.53 -7.05 -0.60
CA VAL A 94 -3.24 -7.41 -1.22
C VAL A 94 -3.46 -8.16 -2.53
N TRP A 95 -4.37 -9.15 -2.55
CA TRP A 95 -4.66 -9.91 -3.76
C TRP A 95 -5.29 -9.05 -4.86
N ALA A 96 -6.23 -8.17 -4.50
CA ALA A 96 -6.84 -7.23 -5.45
C ALA A 96 -5.79 -6.31 -6.10
N LEU A 97 -4.84 -5.78 -5.32
CA LEU A 97 -3.75 -4.96 -5.84
C LEU A 97 -2.80 -5.73 -6.77
N LEU A 98 -2.49 -6.99 -6.44
CA LEU A 98 -1.70 -7.86 -7.31
C LEU A 98 -2.36 -8.11 -8.67
N ASP A 99 -3.69 -8.30 -8.69
CA ASP A 99 -4.44 -8.53 -9.92
C ASP A 99 -4.63 -7.25 -10.75
N THR A 100 -4.83 -6.09 -10.12
CA THR A 100 -4.85 -4.79 -10.79
C THR A 100 -3.53 -4.50 -11.50
N GLU A 101 -2.40 -4.72 -10.81
CA GLU A 101 -1.07 -4.46 -11.37
C GLU A 101 -0.71 -5.46 -12.49
N ARG A 102 -1.20 -6.70 -12.41
CA ARG A 102 -1.12 -7.66 -13.53
C ARG A 102 -1.92 -7.19 -14.74
N THR A 103 -3.11 -6.65 -14.51
CA THR A 103 -4.00 -6.19 -15.58
C THR A 103 -3.41 -5.00 -16.32
N ARG A 104 -2.94 -3.97 -15.60
CA ARG A 104 -2.29 -2.78 -16.18
C ARG A 104 -1.11 -3.12 -17.09
N ARG A 105 -0.33 -4.16 -16.76
CA ARG A 105 0.83 -4.61 -17.54
C ARG A 105 0.49 -5.43 -18.79
N ARG A 106 -0.69 -6.03 -18.86
CA ARG A 106 -1.15 -6.75 -20.07
C ARG A 106 -1.68 -5.80 -21.13
N THR A 107 -2.07 -4.59 -20.73
CA THR A 107 -2.70 -3.58 -21.58
C THR A 107 -1.77 -2.45 -22.00
N ALA A 108 -0.53 -2.43 -21.49
CA ALA A 108 0.53 -1.46 -21.80
C ALA A 108 1.57 -2.09 -22.73
#